data_AF-A0A7S1ZDH6-F1
#
_entry.id   AF-A0A7S1ZDH6-F1
#
_cell.length_a   1.000
_cell.length_b   1.000
_cell.length_c   1.000
_cell.angle_alpha   90.00
_cell.angle_beta   90.00
_cell.angle_gamma   90.00
#
_symmetry.space_group_name_H-M   'P 1'
#
loop_
_entity.id
_entity.type
_entity.pdbx_description
1 polymer ?
#
loop_
_entity_poly.entity_id
_entity_poly.type
_entity_poly.pdbx_seq_one_letter_code
_entity_poly.pdbx_strand_id
1 'polypeptide(L)'
;QWDEKFAEFEEYTEIHGKKPVPTGDGYKRLSNWIHLQRKEYKKFKNREKTSMTEDRIEKLEEAGFDWAPMTSKTHTQYRDFSKYQDIWNERFNELLAHKEEHGDCLVLRSDSNQRLASWVHVQRKEYKRKKENERTSLMEERIAKLNEIGFDWAPSQSGAARAKKKEVLQKYEDIWL
;
A
#
# COMPACT_ATOMS: atom_id res chain seq x y z
N GLN A 1 19.31 -26.01 11.19
CA GLN A 1 18.17 -25.05 11.26
C GLN A 1 18.59 -23.58 11.12
N TRP A 2 19.51 -23.03 11.92
CA TRP A 2 19.99 -21.64 11.69
C TRP A 2 20.92 -21.57 10.49
N ASP A 3 21.93 -22.44 10.42
CA ASP A 3 22.93 -22.43 9.35
C ASP A 3 22.33 -22.67 7.96
N GLU A 4 21.35 -23.58 7.84
CA GLU A 4 20.59 -23.79 6.60
C GLU A 4 19.88 -22.52 6.11
N LYS A 5 19.30 -21.73 7.04
CA LYS A 5 18.59 -20.49 6.69
C LYS A 5 19.54 -19.33 6.42
N PHE A 6 20.70 -19.35 7.06
CA PHE A 6 21.78 -18.44 6.76
C PHE A 6 22.33 -18.71 5.35
N ALA A 7 22.55 -19.97 4.97
CA ALA A 7 22.95 -20.32 3.60
C ALA A 7 21.93 -19.89 2.55
N GLU A 8 20.63 -20.07 2.80
CA GLU A 8 19.54 -19.58 1.92
C GLU A 8 19.54 -18.04 1.82
N PHE A 9 19.95 -17.34 2.87
CA PHE A 9 20.12 -15.89 2.86
C PHE A 9 21.34 -15.47 2.02
N GLU A 10 22.47 -16.17 2.16
CA GLU A 10 23.69 -15.92 1.37
C GLU A 10 23.46 -16.14 -0.13
N GLU A 11 22.80 -17.23 -0.50
CA GLU A 11 22.44 -17.51 -1.90
C GLU A 11 21.55 -16.38 -2.47
N TYR A 12 20.60 -15.90 -1.67
CA TYR A 12 19.75 -14.78 -2.07
C TYR A 12 20.56 -13.50 -2.27
N THR A 13 21.49 -13.16 -1.37
CA THR A 13 22.29 -11.93 -1.48
C THR A 13 23.32 -12.00 -2.60
N GLU A 14 23.80 -13.20 -2.96
CA GLU A 14 24.64 -13.41 -4.14
C GLU A 14 23.86 -13.14 -5.44
N ILE A 15 22.64 -13.67 -5.56
CA ILE A 15 21.80 -13.51 -6.76
C ILE A 15 21.23 -12.09 -6.88
N HIS A 16 20.78 -11.50 -5.78
CA HIS A 16 19.98 -10.28 -5.78
C HIS A 16 20.72 -9.04 -5.26
N GLY A 17 21.94 -9.20 -4.73
CA GLY A 17 22.68 -8.17 -4.04
C GLY A 17 22.04 -7.79 -2.70
N LYS A 18 22.36 -6.59 -2.19
CA LYS A 18 21.84 -6.04 -0.92
C LYS A 18 20.36 -5.60 -0.97
N LYS A 19 19.56 -6.24 -1.82
CA LYS A 19 18.11 -5.95 -1.94
C LYS A 19 17.35 -6.62 -0.80
N PRO A 20 16.28 -6.03 -0.28
CA PRO A 20 15.45 -6.69 0.73
C PRO A 20 14.78 -7.94 0.16
N VAL A 21 14.75 -9.02 0.95
CA VAL A 21 14.02 -10.24 0.61
C VAL A 21 12.51 -9.96 0.53
N PRO A 22 11.83 -10.29 -0.58
CA PRO A 22 10.39 -10.08 -0.72
C PRO A 22 9.57 -10.91 0.30
N THR A 23 8.42 -10.39 0.70
CA THR A 23 7.49 -11.08 1.61
C THR A 23 6.53 -12.05 0.90
N GLY A 24 6.70 -12.28 -0.41
CA GLY A 24 5.81 -13.09 -1.24
C GLY A 24 5.99 -14.61 -1.09
N ASP A 25 5.11 -15.38 -1.75
CA ASP A 25 4.96 -16.83 -1.54
C ASP A 25 6.22 -17.65 -1.83
N GLY A 26 7.15 -17.15 -2.65
CA GLY A 26 8.45 -17.79 -2.92
C GLY A 26 9.51 -17.65 -1.81
N TYR A 27 9.42 -16.61 -0.97
CA TYR A 27 10.44 -16.29 0.04
C TYR A 27 9.88 -16.14 1.45
N LYS A 28 8.62 -16.54 1.68
CA LYS A 28 7.92 -16.40 2.95
C LYS A 28 8.69 -16.98 4.14
N ARG A 29 9.36 -18.13 3.94
CA ARG A 29 10.16 -18.78 4.98
C ARG A 29 11.41 -17.98 5.33
N LEU A 30 12.16 -17.52 4.32
CA LEU A 30 13.34 -16.68 4.49
C LEU A 30 12.97 -15.32 5.11
N SER A 31 11.89 -14.69 4.63
CA SER A 31 11.36 -13.44 5.17
C SER A 31 11.00 -13.56 6.66
N ASN A 32 10.30 -14.63 7.06
CA ASN A 32 9.99 -14.88 8.48
C ASN A 32 11.26 -15.09 9.32
N TRP A 33 12.26 -15.77 8.76
CA TRP A 33 13.53 -15.97 9.45
C TRP A 33 14.30 -14.65 9.65
N ILE A 34 14.32 -13.76 8.65
CA ILE A 34 14.91 -12.41 8.75
C ILE A 34 14.23 -11.59 9.86
N HIS A 35 12.90 -11.65 9.95
CA HIS A 35 12.17 -11.01 11.05
C HIS A 35 12.56 -11.56 12.42
N LEU A 36 12.73 -12.88 12.52
CA LEU A 36 13.16 -13.54 13.73
C LEU A 36 14.59 -13.09 14.13
N GLN A 37 15.53 -13.01 13.18
CA GLN A 37 16.90 -12.55 13.46
C GLN A 37 16.90 -11.13 14.02
N ARG A 38 16.14 -10.20 13.43
CA ARG A 38 16.02 -8.82 13.92
C ARG A 38 15.44 -8.75 15.34
N LYS A 39 14.44 -9.58 15.64
CA LYS A 39 13.83 -9.67 16.98
C LYS A 39 14.83 -10.20 18.01
N GLU A 40 15.56 -11.24 17.68
CA GLU A 40 16.57 -11.83 18.56
C GLU A 40 17.77 -10.90 18.78
N TYR A 41 18.20 -10.17 17.75
CA TYR A 41 19.23 -9.14 17.90
C TYR A 41 18.79 -7.96 18.79
N LYS A 42 17.51 -7.56 18.73
CA LYS A 42 16.97 -6.56 19.66
C LYS A 42 17.04 -7.04 21.12
N LYS A 43 16.68 -8.30 21.37
CA LYS A 43 16.81 -8.92 22.70
C LYS A 43 18.27 -8.96 23.14
N PHE A 44 19.20 -9.32 22.24
CA PHE A 44 20.64 -9.29 22.49
C PHE A 44 21.10 -7.89 22.95
N LYS A 45 20.73 -6.82 22.23
CA LYS A 45 21.07 -5.45 22.63
C LYS A 45 20.49 -5.04 23.98
N ASN A 46 19.28 -5.50 24.28
CA ASN A 46 18.59 -5.23 25.54
C ASN A 46 19.10 -6.09 26.70
N ARG A 47 20.07 -6.99 26.47
CA ARG A 47 20.58 -7.98 27.45
C ARG A 47 19.48 -8.90 27.96
N GLU A 48 18.46 -9.13 27.14
CA GLU A 48 17.41 -10.12 27.39
C GLU A 48 17.90 -11.51 26.97
N LYS A 49 17.28 -12.57 27.52
CA LYS A 49 17.58 -13.95 27.11
C LYS A 49 17.23 -14.14 25.62
N THR A 50 18.22 -14.51 24.82
CA THR A 50 18.09 -14.69 23.37
C THR A 50 18.91 -15.88 22.87
N SER A 51 18.52 -16.39 21.71
CA SER A 51 19.27 -17.39 20.94
C SER A 51 20.30 -16.79 19.98
N MET A 52 20.42 -15.46 19.94
CA MET A 52 21.41 -14.73 19.16
C MET A 52 22.78 -14.77 19.86
N THR A 53 23.81 -15.21 19.14
CA THR A 53 25.21 -15.24 19.61
C THR A 53 26.03 -14.21 18.84
N GLU A 54 27.19 -13.83 19.38
CA GLU A 54 28.12 -12.90 18.70
C GLU A 54 28.55 -13.45 17.33
N ASP A 55 28.91 -14.73 17.24
CA ASP A 55 29.26 -15.39 15.97
C ASP A 55 28.15 -15.29 14.90
N ARG A 56 26.88 -15.36 15.30
CA ARG A 56 25.75 -15.24 14.37
C ARG A 56 25.57 -13.79 13.90
N ILE A 57 25.84 -12.83 14.77
CA ILE A 57 25.80 -11.41 14.44
C ILE A 57 26.91 -11.09 13.44
N GLU A 58 28.13 -11.54 13.70
CA GLU A 58 29.29 -11.33 12.83
C GLU A 58 29.04 -11.89 11.43
N LYS A 59 28.58 -13.15 11.32
CA LYS A 59 28.20 -13.77 10.05
C LYS A 59 27.15 -12.97 9.28
N LEU A 60 26.13 -12.46 9.98
CA LEU A 60 25.09 -11.65 9.36
C LEU A 60 25.63 -10.28 8.90
N GLU A 61 26.51 -9.66 9.67
CA GLU A 61 27.15 -8.39 9.30
C GLU A 61 28.06 -8.54 8.07
N GLU A 62 28.85 -9.61 8.01
CA GLU A 62 29.70 -9.94 6.87
C GLU A 62 28.86 -10.18 5.59
N ALA A 63 27.74 -10.88 5.72
CA ALA A 63 26.77 -11.09 4.64
C ALA A 63 25.96 -9.82 4.28
N GLY A 64 26.19 -8.69 4.96
CA GLY A 64 25.54 -7.41 4.68
C GLY A 64 24.08 -7.34 5.15
N PHE A 65 23.73 -8.05 6.21
CA PHE A 65 22.38 -8.10 6.75
C PHE A 65 21.93 -6.74 7.30
N ASP A 66 20.79 -6.25 6.81
CA ASP A 66 20.18 -5.01 7.29
C ASP A 66 19.40 -5.24 8.60
N TRP A 67 20.02 -4.84 9.71
CA TRP A 67 19.43 -4.86 11.04
C TRP A 67 18.32 -3.82 11.26
N ALA A 68 18.16 -2.85 10.35
CA ALA A 68 17.12 -1.84 10.48
C ALA A 68 15.73 -2.52 10.52
N PRO A 69 14.85 -2.11 11.45
CA PRO A 69 13.52 -2.67 11.53
C PRO A 69 12.76 -2.42 10.22
N MET A 70 11.89 -3.35 9.85
CA MET A 70 11.04 -3.28 8.64
C MET A 70 10.03 -2.09 8.67
N THR A 71 10.02 -1.33 9.77
CA THR A 71 9.27 -0.09 9.98
C THR A 71 10.13 1.17 9.81
N SER A 72 11.42 1.03 9.55
CA SER A 72 12.32 2.14 9.22
C SER A 72 11.95 2.74 7.85
N LYS A 73 12.23 4.04 7.68
CA LYS A 73 12.10 4.74 6.39
C LYS A 73 12.83 4.02 5.24
N THR A 74 13.84 3.21 5.55
CA THR A 74 14.62 2.40 4.61
C THR A 74 13.85 1.19 4.05
N HIS A 75 12.83 0.67 4.74
CA HIS A 75 11.99 -0.42 4.22
C HIS A 75 10.72 0.10 3.53
N THR A 76 10.31 1.34 3.81
CA THR A 76 9.21 2.01 3.10
C THR A 76 9.58 2.40 1.67
N GLN A 77 10.86 2.34 1.28
CA GLN A 77 11.25 2.46 -0.13
C GLN A 77 11.00 1.16 -0.94
N TYR A 78 10.74 0.02 -0.28
CA TYR A 78 10.48 -1.28 -0.91
C TYR A 78 9.17 -1.95 -0.47
N ARG A 79 8.26 -1.20 0.15
CA ARG A 79 6.84 -1.55 0.15
C ARG A 79 6.34 -1.31 -1.28
N ASP A 80 6.74 -2.18 -2.20
CA ASP A 80 6.59 -2.13 -3.65
C ASP A 80 5.85 -0.88 -4.15
N PHE A 81 6.60 0.25 -4.17
CA PHE A 81 6.05 1.53 -4.59
C PHE A 81 5.46 1.41 -6.00
N SER A 82 6.10 0.57 -6.84
CA SER A 82 5.62 0.20 -8.16
C SER A 82 4.22 -0.43 -8.08
N LYS A 83 4.01 -1.48 -7.29
CA LYS A 83 2.69 -2.12 -7.17
C LYS A 83 1.60 -1.18 -6.62
N TYR A 84 1.92 -0.32 -5.66
CA TYR A 84 0.95 0.68 -5.19
C TYR A 84 0.68 1.78 -6.23
N GLN A 85 1.64 2.07 -7.09
CA GLN A 85 1.49 2.97 -8.22
C GLN A 85 0.67 2.31 -9.33
N ASP A 86 0.90 1.03 -9.61
CA ASP A 86 0.17 0.23 -10.59
C ASP A 86 -1.31 0.11 -10.20
N ILE A 87 -1.59 -0.23 -8.95
CA ILE A 87 -2.98 -0.28 -8.44
C ILE A 87 -3.64 1.11 -8.49
N TRP A 88 -2.90 2.17 -8.18
CA TRP A 88 -3.45 3.52 -8.28
C TRP A 88 -3.76 3.91 -9.72
N ASN A 89 -2.85 3.60 -10.66
CA ASN A 89 -3.02 3.85 -12.08
C ASN A 89 -4.17 3.03 -12.67
N GLU A 90 -4.30 1.75 -12.28
CA GLU A 90 -5.43 0.89 -12.68
C GLU A 90 -6.76 1.52 -12.26
N ARG A 91 -6.89 1.94 -10.99
CA ARG A 91 -8.12 2.58 -10.50
C ARG A 91 -8.36 3.95 -11.11
N PHE A 92 -7.30 4.69 -11.43
CA PHE A 92 -7.41 5.95 -12.16
C PHE A 92 -7.93 5.73 -13.58
N ASN A 93 -7.47 4.69 -14.28
CA ASN A 93 -7.99 4.31 -15.59
C ASN A 93 -9.45 3.86 -15.52
N GLU A 94 -9.86 3.13 -14.47
CA GLU A 94 -11.28 2.80 -14.24
C GLU A 94 -12.13 4.06 -14.03
N LEU A 95 -11.59 5.09 -13.35
CA LEU A 95 -12.26 6.37 -13.20
C LEU A 95 -12.39 7.13 -14.53
N LEU A 96 -11.38 7.07 -15.39
CA LEU A 96 -11.45 7.63 -16.75
C LEU A 96 -12.56 6.95 -17.57
N ALA A 97 -12.60 5.62 -17.56
CA ALA A 97 -13.66 4.86 -18.24
C ALA A 97 -15.06 5.20 -17.69
N HIS A 98 -15.20 5.30 -16.36
CA HIS A 98 -16.44 5.74 -15.73
C HIS A 98 -16.85 7.14 -16.20
N LYS A 99 -15.90 8.07 -16.32
CA LYS A 99 -16.14 9.43 -16.82
C LYS A 99 -16.56 9.44 -18.28
N GLU A 100 -15.99 8.59 -19.12
CA GLU A 100 -16.40 8.46 -20.52
C GLU A 100 -17.84 7.93 -20.64
N GLU A 101 -18.21 6.96 -19.80
CA GLU A 101 -19.55 6.37 -19.80
C GLU A 101 -20.63 7.31 -19.21
N HIS A 102 -20.33 7.99 -18.11
CA HIS A 102 -21.32 8.76 -17.35
C HIS A 102 -21.19 10.28 -17.51
N GLY A 103 -20.15 10.77 -18.19
CA GLY A 103 -19.85 12.19 -18.37
C GLY A 103 -19.25 12.90 -17.15
N ASP A 104 -19.12 12.21 -16.01
CA ASP A 104 -18.64 12.78 -14.74
C ASP A 104 -17.69 11.84 -13.98
N CYS A 105 -16.94 12.37 -13.02
CA CYS A 105 -16.13 11.57 -12.08
C CYS A 105 -16.91 11.25 -10.78
N LEU A 106 -18.25 11.36 -10.80
CA LEU A 106 -19.09 11.18 -9.63
C LEU A 106 -19.41 9.70 -9.46
N VAL A 107 -18.55 9.03 -8.71
CA VAL A 107 -18.75 7.66 -8.23
C VAL A 107 -19.36 7.69 -6.82
N LEU A 108 -20.54 7.09 -6.68
CA LEU A 108 -21.30 6.90 -5.45
C LEU A 108 -20.96 5.55 -4.82
N ARG A 109 -21.19 5.42 -3.50
CA ARG A 109 -21.01 4.15 -2.78
C ARG A 109 -21.93 3.03 -3.29
N SER A 110 -23.06 3.39 -3.89
CA SER A 110 -24.05 2.46 -4.42
C SER A 110 -23.75 2.00 -5.85
N ASP A 111 -22.68 2.47 -6.48
CA ASP A 111 -22.36 2.06 -7.85
C ASP A 111 -21.96 0.58 -7.92
N SER A 112 -22.19 -0.03 -9.09
CA SER A 112 -21.89 -1.46 -9.32
C SER A 112 -20.41 -1.79 -9.10
N ASN A 113 -19.50 -0.88 -9.45
CA ASN A 113 -18.07 -1.03 -9.20
C ASN A 113 -17.69 -0.59 -7.77
N GLN A 114 -17.91 -1.50 -6.82
CA GLN A 114 -17.59 -1.29 -5.40
C GLN A 114 -16.09 -1.03 -5.12
N ARG A 115 -15.20 -1.54 -5.98
CA ARG A 115 -13.75 -1.31 -5.85
C ARG A 115 -13.40 0.14 -6.17
N LEU A 116 -13.91 0.66 -7.29
CA LEU A 116 -13.73 2.04 -7.69
C LEU A 116 -14.38 3.01 -6.68
N ALA A 117 -15.62 2.73 -6.24
CA ALA A 117 -16.30 3.52 -5.23
C ALA A 117 -15.51 3.63 -3.92
N SER A 118 -14.95 2.51 -3.46
CA SER A 118 -14.08 2.47 -2.27
C SER A 118 -12.80 3.28 -2.49
N TRP A 119 -12.15 3.14 -3.65
CA TRP A 119 -10.93 3.86 -3.97
C TRP A 119 -11.15 5.38 -4.04
N VAL A 120 -12.23 5.83 -4.69
CA VAL A 120 -12.65 7.25 -4.76
C VAL A 120 -12.90 7.81 -3.36
N HIS A 121 -13.55 7.04 -2.49
CA HIS A 121 -13.76 7.44 -1.09
C HIS A 121 -12.45 7.64 -0.34
N VAL A 122 -11.48 6.74 -0.53
CA VAL A 122 -10.14 6.87 0.05
C VAL A 122 -9.44 8.14 -0.46
N GLN A 123 -9.50 8.45 -1.76
CA GLN A 123 -8.88 9.67 -2.31
C GLN A 123 -9.46 10.93 -1.63
N ARG A 124 -10.79 11.03 -1.52
CA ARG A 124 -11.47 12.16 -0.85
C ARG A 124 -11.07 12.29 0.62
N LYS A 125 -11.01 11.18 1.36
CA LYS A 125 -10.58 11.16 2.76
C LYS A 125 -9.13 11.64 2.90
N GLU A 126 -8.22 11.12 2.09
CA GLU A 126 -6.80 11.47 2.15
C GLU A 126 -6.56 12.94 1.77
N TYR A 127 -7.30 13.48 0.80
CA TYR A 127 -7.24 14.90 0.44
C TYR A 127 -7.75 15.82 1.56
N LYS A 128 -8.81 15.42 2.27
CA LYS A 128 -9.28 16.16 3.45
C LYS A 128 -8.19 16.22 4.52
N ARG A 129 -7.59 15.07 4.84
CA ARG A 129 -6.47 14.98 5.80
C ARG A 129 -5.29 15.86 5.38
N LYS A 130 -5.00 15.91 4.07
CA LYS A 130 -3.98 16.80 3.52
C LYS A 130 -4.28 18.28 3.78
N LYS A 131 -5.53 18.72 3.55
CA LYS A 131 -5.97 20.09 3.84
C LYS A 131 -5.88 20.44 5.32
N GLU A 132 -6.06 19.46 6.19
CA GLU A 132 -5.94 19.59 7.65
C GLU A 132 -4.48 19.48 8.14
N ASN A 133 -3.50 19.49 7.23
CA ASN A 133 -2.06 19.34 7.51
C ASN A 133 -1.71 18.02 8.24
N GLU A 134 -2.54 17.00 8.11
CA GLU A 134 -2.24 15.68 8.63
C GLU A 134 -1.35 14.87 7.68
N ARG A 135 -0.67 13.85 8.22
CA ARG A 135 0.12 12.91 7.42
C ARG A 135 -0.78 12.12 6.45
N THR A 136 -0.57 12.29 5.15
CA THR A 136 -1.30 11.56 4.10
C THR A 136 -0.37 10.77 3.18
N SER A 137 -0.92 9.73 2.56
CA SER A 137 -0.26 8.98 1.46
C SER A 137 -0.55 9.56 0.06
N LEU A 138 -1.36 10.62 -0.02
CA LEU A 138 -1.78 11.23 -1.27
C LEU A 138 -0.76 12.27 -1.77
N MET A 139 0.02 11.87 -2.78
CA MET A 139 1.06 12.68 -3.42
C MET A 139 0.48 13.83 -4.25
N GLU A 140 1.24 14.91 -4.43
CA GLU A 140 0.84 16.06 -5.27
C GLU A 140 0.52 15.65 -6.71
N GLU A 141 1.33 14.77 -7.31
CA GLU A 141 1.12 14.30 -8.68
C GLU A 141 -0.25 13.63 -8.86
N ARG A 142 -0.69 12.85 -7.87
CA ARG A 142 -1.99 12.16 -7.89
C ARG A 142 -3.15 13.14 -7.80
N ILE A 143 -2.98 14.21 -7.01
CA ILE A 143 -3.96 15.30 -6.91
C ILE A 143 -4.03 16.06 -8.23
N ALA A 144 -2.89 16.37 -8.85
CA ALA A 144 -2.84 17.03 -10.15
C ALA A 144 -3.59 16.23 -11.22
N LYS A 145 -3.32 14.92 -11.33
CA LYS A 145 -4.03 14.02 -12.26
C LYS A 145 -5.53 13.98 -12.02
N LEU A 146 -5.97 13.92 -10.76
CA LEU A 146 -7.39 13.93 -10.41
C LEU A 146 -8.04 15.30 -10.71
N ASN A 147 -7.34 16.40 -10.48
CA ASN A 147 -7.83 17.74 -10.81
C ASN A 147 -7.96 17.94 -12.32
N GLU A 148 -7.02 17.44 -13.11
CA GLU A 148 -7.03 17.54 -14.59
C GLU A 148 -8.30 16.92 -15.19
N ILE A 149 -8.78 15.83 -14.61
CA ILE A 149 -10.01 15.17 -15.07
C ILE A 149 -11.29 15.76 -14.43
N GLY A 150 -11.19 16.82 -13.63
CA GLY A 150 -12.33 17.47 -12.98
C GLY A 150 -12.90 16.69 -11.79
N PHE A 151 -12.05 15.96 -11.05
CA PHE A 151 -12.49 15.15 -9.92
C PHE A 151 -13.07 16.00 -8.77
N ASP A 152 -14.30 15.70 -8.35
CA ASP A 152 -14.93 16.35 -7.22
C ASP A 152 -14.49 15.71 -5.88
N TRP A 153 -13.73 16.47 -5.12
CA TRP A 153 -13.23 16.12 -3.80
C TRP A 153 -14.30 16.19 -2.69
N ALA A 154 -15.40 16.91 -2.89
CA ALA A 154 -16.44 17.19 -1.89
C ALA A 154 -17.87 17.10 -2.46
N PRO A 155 -18.27 15.95 -3.06
CA PRO A 155 -19.54 15.85 -3.78
C PRO A 155 -20.78 15.97 -2.89
N SER A 156 -20.67 15.73 -1.58
CA SER A 156 -21.79 15.91 -0.64
C SER A 156 -22.29 17.36 -0.56
N GLN A 157 -21.47 18.32 -1.01
CA GLN A 157 -21.82 19.74 -1.12
C GLN A 157 -22.30 20.12 -2.53
N SER A 158 -22.21 19.22 -3.51
CA SER A 158 -22.62 19.46 -4.90
C SER A 158 -24.10 19.13 -5.14
N GLY A 159 -24.76 19.90 -6.01
CA GLY A 159 -26.13 19.60 -6.46
C GLY A 159 -26.21 18.31 -7.30
N ALA A 160 -25.15 18.00 -8.03
CA ALA A 160 -25.05 16.83 -8.90
C ALA A 160 -25.17 15.50 -8.14
N ALA A 161 -24.52 15.38 -6.97
CA ALA A 161 -24.61 14.17 -6.15
C ALA A 161 -26.02 13.90 -5.60
N ARG A 162 -26.78 14.96 -5.29
CA ARG A 162 -28.17 14.84 -4.83
C ARG A 162 -29.09 14.38 -5.96
N ALA A 163 -28.89 14.92 -7.16
CA ALA A 163 -29.65 14.53 -8.35
C ALA A 163 -29.42 13.06 -8.72
N LYS A 164 -28.15 12.62 -8.80
CA LYS A 164 -27.78 11.24 -9.16
C LYS A 164 -28.28 10.21 -8.15
N LYS A 165 -28.25 10.54 -6.85
CA LYS A 165 -28.83 9.68 -5.80
C LYS A 165 -30.35 9.52 -5.95
N LYS A 166 -31.06 10.58 -6.35
CA LYS A 166 -32.51 10.54 -6.59
C LYS A 166 -32.85 9.67 -7.81
N GLU A 167 -32.08 9.78 -8.88
CA GLU A 167 -32.24 8.97 -10.10
C GLU A 167 -32.02 7.47 -9.84
N VAL A 168 -30.97 7.11 -9.09
CA VAL A 168 -30.74 5.71 -8.69
C VAL A 168 -31.90 5.16 -7.87
N LEU A 169 -32.41 5.92 -6.90
CA LEU A 169 -33.54 5.50 -6.08
C LEU A 169 -34.82 5.31 -6.91
N GLN A 170 -35.10 6.24 -7.84
CA GLN A 170 -36.25 6.12 -8.75
C GLN A 170 -36.15 4.85 -9.60
N LYS A 171 -34.97 4.55 -10.16
CA LYS A 171 -34.75 3.33 -10.95
C LYS A 171 -34.98 2.05 -10.13
N TYR A 172 -34.62 2.05 -8.84
CA TYR A 172 -34.92 0.92 -7.95
C TYR A 172 -36.41 0.80 -7.65
N GLU A 173 -37.13 1.90 -7.46
CA GLU A 173 -38.59 1.90 -7.26
C GLU A 173 -39.34 1.40 -8.50
N ASP A 174 -38.91 1.81 -9.70
CA ASP A 174 -39.50 1.40 -10.98
C ASP A 174 -39.27 -0.10 -11.31
N ILE A 175 -38.27 -0.75 -10.71
CA ILE A 175 -38.00 -2.19 -10.88
C ILE A 175 -38.92 -3.07 -10.02
N TRP A 176 -39.52 -2.51 -8.97
CA TRP A 176 -40.38 -3.23 -8.02
C TRP A 176 -41.87 -2.87 -8.11
N LEU A 177 -42.27 -2.16 -9.17
CA LEU A 177 -43.65 -1.89 -9.60
C LEU A 177 -44.00 -2.74 -10.84
#